data_AF-A0A934RTM8-F1
#
_entry.id   AF-A0A934RTM8-F1
#
_cell.length_a   1.000
_cell.length_b   1.000
_cell.length_c   1.000
_cell.angle_alpha   90.00
_cell.angle_beta   90.00
_cell.angle_gamma   90.00
#
_symmetry.space_group_name_H-M   'P 1'
#
loop_
_entity.id
_entity.type
_entity.pdbx_description
1 polymer ?
#
loop_
_entity_poly.entity_id
_entity_poly.type
_entity_poly.pdbx_seq_one_letter_code
_entity_poly.pdbx_strand_id
1 'polypeptide(L)'
;AGLLQVMAEEVELLCGPKHHPAPESDCRRAGSEQGQAYIEGQREKIIRPRVREKDGSEVRLASYQAASSKGRIFDEVVASLEQGLAARGAARAKGKGSLSKSEASRMWVERSREILSEFRSRSLAQKDWIALVIDGVFLHKDLCVVVAVGVD
;
A
#
# COMPACT_ATOMS: atom_id res chain seq x y z
N ALA A 1 -14.40 14.27 -7.88
CA ALA A 1 -13.79 14.24 -9.23
C ALA A 1 -13.21 12.84 -9.47
N GLY A 2 -13.39 12.26 -10.65
CA GLY A 2 -12.81 10.95 -10.99
C GLY A 2 -11.30 11.04 -11.16
N LEU A 3 -10.57 9.94 -10.96
CA LEU A 3 -9.09 9.90 -11.06
C LEU A 3 -8.55 10.55 -12.34
N LEU A 4 -9.15 10.25 -13.49
CA LEU A 4 -8.73 10.82 -14.78
C LEU A 4 -8.92 12.34 -14.85
N GLN A 5 -9.92 12.87 -14.17
CA GLN A 5 -10.16 14.30 -14.10
C GLN A 5 -9.07 15.00 -13.29
N VAL A 6 -8.72 14.44 -12.12
CA VAL A 6 -7.63 14.97 -11.29
C VAL A 6 -6.30 14.97 -12.06
N MET A 7 -6.03 13.91 -12.82
CA MET A 7 -4.84 13.86 -13.69
C MET A 7 -4.89 14.91 -14.80
N ALA A 8 -6.06 15.18 -15.38
CA ALA A 8 -6.22 16.20 -16.41
C ALA A 8 -5.98 17.61 -15.84
N GLU A 9 -6.51 17.90 -14.65
CA GLU A 9 -6.29 19.15 -13.92
C GLU A 9 -4.81 19.35 -13.59
N GLU A 10 -4.10 18.30 -13.13
CA GLU A 10 -2.65 18.35 -12.90
C GLU A 10 -1.87 18.62 -14.19
N VAL A 11 -2.27 18.01 -15.31
CA VAL A 11 -1.65 18.28 -16.62
C VAL A 11 -1.88 19.72 -17.06
N GLU A 12 -3.04 20.29 -16.79
CA GLU A 12 -3.31 21.71 -17.08
C GLU A 12 -2.48 22.65 -16.21
N LEU A 13 -2.29 22.32 -14.93
CA LEU A 13 -1.36 23.03 -14.05
C LEU A 13 0.08 23.01 -14.58
N LEU A 14 0.54 21.87 -15.10
CA LEU A 14 1.90 21.73 -15.61
C LEU A 14 2.10 22.36 -17.00
N CYS A 15 1.12 22.23 -17.90
CA CYS A 15 1.30 22.55 -19.32
C CYS A 15 0.43 23.73 -19.82
N GLY A 16 -0.36 24.37 -18.96
CA GLY A 16 -1.42 25.33 -19.33
C GLY A 16 -2.67 24.65 -19.89
N PRO A 17 -3.79 25.36 -20.14
CA PRO A 17 -5.05 24.79 -20.60
C PRO A 17 -4.96 23.99 -21.90
N LYS A 18 -5.90 23.07 -22.13
CA LYS A 18 -5.97 22.34 -23.41
C LYS A 18 -6.15 23.31 -24.57
N HIS A 19 -5.41 23.10 -25.66
CA HIS A 19 -5.35 23.98 -26.83
C HIS A 19 -4.77 25.39 -26.60
N HIS A 20 -4.36 25.72 -25.37
CA HIS A 20 -3.68 26.97 -25.03
C HIS A 20 -2.46 26.69 -24.13
N PRO A 21 -1.38 26.10 -24.69
CA PRO A 21 -0.19 25.75 -23.91
C PRO A 21 0.46 27.00 -23.31
N ALA A 22 0.93 26.91 -22.07
CA ALA A 22 1.64 28.01 -21.42
C ALA A 22 3.06 28.15 -22.01
N PRO A 23 3.41 29.26 -22.70
CA PRO A 23 4.71 29.42 -23.37
C PRO A 23 5.91 29.34 -22.41
N GLU A 24 5.71 29.83 -21.18
CA GLU A 24 6.69 29.83 -20.10
C GLU A 24 6.85 28.47 -19.40
N SER A 25 5.98 27.49 -19.67
CA SER A 25 6.09 26.18 -19.04
C SER A 25 7.31 25.41 -19.56
N ASP A 26 8.00 24.72 -18.65
CA ASP A 26 9.06 23.76 -18.96
C ASP A 26 8.52 22.38 -19.37
N CYS A 27 7.21 22.20 -19.29
CA CYS A 27 6.52 20.94 -19.55
C CYS A 27 5.63 21.00 -20.80
N ARG A 28 5.53 19.87 -21.51
CA ARG A 28 4.63 19.68 -22.65
C ARG A 28 3.85 18.37 -22.55
N ARG A 29 2.65 18.36 -23.14
CA ARG A 29 1.82 17.16 -23.30
C ARG A 29 2.49 16.16 -24.25
N ALA A 30 2.55 14.89 -23.85
CA ALA A 30 3.23 13.81 -24.59
C ALA A 30 2.30 12.62 -24.89
N GLY A 31 1.03 12.91 -25.14
CA GLY A 31 -0.02 11.93 -25.39
C GLY A 31 -0.44 11.19 -24.12
N SER A 32 -0.81 9.92 -24.28
CA SER A 32 -1.24 9.05 -23.18
C SER A 32 -0.66 7.65 -23.35
N GLU A 33 -0.60 6.88 -22.26
CA GLU A 33 -0.17 5.49 -22.30
C GLU A 33 -1.01 4.58 -21.38
N GLN A 34 -0.95 3.27 -21.64
CA GLN A 34 -1.54 2.29 -20.75
C GLN A 34 -0.76 2.26 -19.43
N GLY A 35 -1.49 2.50 -18.34
CA GLY A 35 -1.00 2.43 -16.97
C GLY A 35 -1.93 1.61 -16.10
N GLN A 36 -1.63 1.59 -14.80
CA GLN A 36 -2.44 0.90 -13.82
C GLN A 36 -2.57 1.75 -12.57
N ALA A 37 -3.77 1.78 -12.01
CA ALA A 37 -4.08 2.48 -10.78
C ALA A 37 -4.93 1.58 -9.88
N TYR A 38 -4.91 1.87 -8.59
CA TYR A 38 -5.75 1.20 -7.62
C TYR A 38 -7.00 2.05 -7.36
N ILE A 39 -8.14 1.57 -7.83
CA ILE A 39 -9.44 2.21 -7.71
C ILE A 39 -10.30 1.31 -6.83
N GLU A 40 -10.80 1.84 -5.72
CA GLU A 40 -11.65 1.08 -4.77
C GLU A 40 -11.01 -0.24 -4.28
N GLY A 41 -9.68 -0.29 -4.17
CA GLY A 41 -8.94 -1.48 -3.72
C GLY A 41 -8.73 -2.53 -4.81
N GLN A 42 -9.15 -2.26 -6.04
CA GLN A 42 -8.92 -3.11 -7.21
C GLN A 42 -7.89 -2.48 -8.14
N ARG A 43 -7.08 -3.33 -8.79
CA ARG A 43 -6.09 -2.88 -9.76
C ARG A 43 -6.74 -2.75 -11.13
N GLU A 44 -6.91 -1.53 -11.57
CA GLU A 44 -7.56 -1.20 -12.83
C GLU A 44 -6.55 -0.76 -13.89
N LYS A 45 -6.78 -1.18 -15.14
CA LYS A 45 -6.04 -0.67 -16.29
C LYS A 45 -6.61 0.69 -16.68
N ILE A 46 -5.76 1.69 -16.78
CA ILE A 46 -6.17 3.05 -17.15
C ILE A 46 -5.34 3.57 -18.32
N ILE A 47 -5.88 4.55 -19.04
CA ILE A 47 -5.12 5.34 -20.00
C ILE A 47 -4.73 6.64 -19.31
N ARG A 48 -3.46 6.76 -18.91
CA ARG A 48 -2.98 7.95 -18.21
C ARG A 48 -2.38 8.96 -19.19
N PRO A 49 -2.58 10.26 -18.98
CA PRO A 49 -1.86 11.28 -19.74
C PRO A 49 -0.37 11.28 -19.39
N ARG A 50 0.46 11.70 -20.33
CA ARG A 50 1.91 11.89 -20.15
C ARG A 50 2.31 13.34 -20.32
N VAL A 51 3.23 13.77 -19.47
CA VAL A 51 3.87 15.08 -19.54
C VAL A 51 5.37 14.86 -19.66
N ARG A 52 6.04 15.67 -20.48
CA ARG A 52 7.49 15.63 -20.63
C ARG A 52 8.07 17.02 -20.46
N GLU A 53 9.28 17.09 -19.92
CA GLU A 53 10.04 18.34 -19.92
C GLU A 53 10.58 18.65 -21.31
N LYS A 54 11.14 19.86 -21.48
CA LYS A 54 11.78 20.30 -22.73
C LYS A 54 12.88 19.35 -23.19
N ASP A 55 13.65 18.80 -22.25
CA ASP A 55 14.72 17.82 -22.49
C ASP A 55 14.20 16.43 -22.94
N GLY A 56 12.88 16.20 -22.87
CA GLY A 56 12.23 14.98 -23.29
C GLY A 56 12.06 13.91 -22.20
N SER A 57 12.51 14.17 -20.97
CA SER A 57 12.28 13.34 -19.79
C SER A 57 10.80 13.34 -19.41
N GLU A 58 10.31 12.23 -18.82
CA GLU A 58 8.90 12.13 -18.43
C GLU A 58 8.68 12.63 -17.00
N VAL A 59 7.75 13.59 -16.86
CA VAL A 59 7.25 14.06 -15.57
C VAL A 59 6.14 13.14 -15.11
N ARG A 60 6.41 12.37 -14.06
CA ARG A 60 5.40 11.48 -13.45
C ARG A 60 4.43 12.29 -12.61
N LEU A 61 3.20 12.39 -13.07
CA LEU A 61 2.08 13.02 -12.36
C LEU A 61 1.94 12.51 -10.92
N ALA A 62 1.88 13.40 -9.95
CA ALA A 62 1.69 13.10 -8.54
C ALA A 62 0.35 12.40 -8.29
N SER A 63 -0.71 12.84 -8.98
CA SER A 63 -2.03 12.18 -8.93
C SER A 63 -1.96 10.72 -9.41
N TYR A 64 -1.17 10.44 -10.45
CA TYR A 64 -0.93 9.07 -10.91
C TYR A 64 -0.15 8.27 -9.87
N GLN A 65 0.96 8.83 -9.36
CA GLN A 65 1.79 8.13 -8.38
C GLN A 65 0.99 7.75 -7.13
N ALA A 66 0.17 8.67 -6.62
CA ALA A 66 -0.71 8.43 -5.49
C ALA A 66 -1.70 7.30 -5.77
N ALA A 67 -2.35 7.31 -6.94
CA ALA A 67 -3.31 6.29 -7.33
C ALA A 67 -2.68 4.93 -7.68
N SER A 68 -1.43 4.92 -8.16
CA SER A 68 -0.66 3.70 -8.39
C SER A 68 0.01 3.16 -7.12
N SER A 69 -0.02 3.93 -6.02
CA SER A 69 0.56 3.50 -4.75
C SER A 69 -0.25 2.37 -4.13
N LYS A 70 0.46 1.39 -3.54
CA LYS A 70 -0.15 0.22 -2.89
C LYS A 70 -0.60 0.49 -1.45
N GLY A 71 -0.44 1.72 -0.94
CA GLY A 71 -0.61 2.04 0.49
C GLY A 71 -1.97 1.62 1.04
N ARG A 72 -3.07 1.97 0.35
CA ARG A 72 -4.41 1.59 0.80
C ARG A 72 -4.66 0.08 0.80
N ILE A 73 -4.07 -0.63 -0.17
CA ILE A 73 -4.19 -2.10 -0.25
C ILE A 73 -3.37 -2.77 0.84
N PHE A 74 -2.23 -2.18 1.20
CA PHE A 74 -1.38 -2.69 2.27
C PHE A 74 -2.16 -2.80 3.59
N ASP A 75 -2.78 -1.71 4.04
CA ASP A 75 -3.53 -1.67 5.30
C ASP A 75 -4.72 -2.64 5.29
N GLU A 76 -5.48 -2.67 4.19
CA GLU A 76 -6.62 -3.57 4.07
C GLU A 76 -6.22 -5.06 4.07
N VAL A 77 -5.04 -5.39 3.53
CA VAL A 77 -4.49 -6.76 3.51
C VAL A 77 -4.00 -7.15 4.89
N VAL A 78 -3.28 -6.26 5.58
CA VAL A 78 -2.86 -6.45 6.97
C VAL A 78 -4.08 -6.71 7.86
N ALA A 79 -5.09 -5.85 7.80
CA ALA A 79 -6.32 -6.01 8.60
C ALA A 79 -7.04 -7.34 8.33
N SER A 80 -7.03 -7.81 7.08
CA SER A 80 -7.60 -9.11 6.72
C SER A 80 -6.81 -10.27 7.34
N LEU A 81 -5.49 -10.18 7.37
CA LEU A 81 -4.61 -11.20 7.95
C LEU A 81 -4.68 -11.19 9.48
N GLU A 82 -4.83 -10.02 10.11
CA GLU A 82 -5.08 -9.87 11.56
C GLU A 82 -6.40 -10.53 11.97
N GLN A 83 -7.41 -10.51 11.11
CA GLN A 83 -8.68 -11.23 11.28
C GLN A 83 -8.58 -12.74 11.01
N GLY A 84 -7.37 -13.26 10.79
CA GLY A 84 -7.13 -14.70 10.62
C GLY A 84 -7.35 -15.22 9.20
N LEU A 85 -7.56 -14.36 8.20
CA LEU A 85 -7.57 -14.84 6.81
C LEU A 85 -6.16 -15.31 6.44
N ALA A 86 -6.06 -16.45 5.77
CA ALA A 86 -4.80 -16.84 5.14
C ALA A 86 -4.43 -15.82 4.03
N ALA A 87 -3.14 -15.65 3.73
CA ALA A 87 -2.67 -14.75 2.65
C ALA A 87 -3.34 -14.99 1.29
N ARG A 88 -3.74 -16.24 1.00
CA ARG A 88 -4.53 -16.57 -0.21
C ARG A 88 -5.99 -16.07 -0.12
N GLY A 89 -6.58 -16.04 1.06
CA GLY A 89 -7.90 -15.46 1.31
C GLY A 89 -7.86 -13.95 1.16
N ALA A 90 -6.89 -13.29 1.81
CA ALA A 90 -6.68 -11.85 1.70
C ALA A 90 -6.44 -11.40 0.24
N ALA A 91 -5.61 -12.13 -0.51
CA ALA A 91 -5.40 -11.86 -1.93
C ALA A 91 -6.69 -12.02 -2.78
N ARG A 92 -7.51 -13.04 -2.51
CA ARG A 92 -8.77 -13.26 -3.23
C ARG A 92 -9.81 -12.18 -2.92
N ALA A 93 -9.85 -11.68 -1.70
CA ALA A 93 -10.79 -10.63 -1.29
C ALA A 93 -10.58 -9.29 -2.02
N LYS A 94 -9.40 -9.07 -2.64
CA LYS A 94 -9.07 -7.86 -3.41
C LYS A 94 -9.44 -7.93 -4.91
N GLY A 95 -10.09 -9.01 -5.35
CA GLY A 95 -10.44 -9.21 -6.74
C GLY A 95 -9.31 -9.83 -7.58
N LYS A 96 -9.67 -10.50 -8.67
CA LYS A 96 -8.71 -11.22 -9.54
C LYS A 96 -7.70 -10.27 -10.16
N GLY A 97 -6.42 -10.45 -9.86
CA GLY A 97 -5.31 -9.70 -10.47
C GLY A 97 -4.84 -8.47 -9.69
N SER A 98 -5.55 -8.08 -8.63
CA SER A 98 -5.18 -6.92 -7.81
C SER A 98 -3.97 -7.18 -6.91
N LEU A 99 -3.88 -8.39 -6.36
CA LEU A 99 -2.84 -8.79 -5.42
C LEU A 99 -2.55 -10.29 -5.52
N SER A 100 -1.28 -10.68 -5.60
CA SER A 100 -0.86 -12.07 -5.51
C SER A 100 -0.69 -12.55 -4.06
N LYS A 101 -0.70 -13.87 -3.84
CA LYS A 101 -0.38 -14.48 -2.52
C LYS A 101 0.98 -14.00 -1.98
N SER A 102 1.99 -13.94 -2.84
CA SER A 102 3.35 -13.56 -2.43
C SER A 102 3.47 -12.07 -2.12
N GLU A 103 2.69 -11.22 -2.79
CA GLU A 103 2.56 -9.80 -2.42
C GLU A 103 1.86 -9.64 -1.07
N ALA A 104 0.70 -10.29 -0.86
CA ALA A 104 0.01 -10.23 0.43
C ALA A 104 0.88 -10.72 1.59
N SER A 105 1.63 -11.81 1.37
CA SER A 105 2.57 -12.34 2.36
C SER A 105 3.72 -11.39 2.67
N ARG A 106 4.24 -10.66 1.67
CA ARG A 106 5.32 -9.69 1.89
C ARG A 106 4.84 -8.48 2.68
N MET A 107 3.65 -7.97 2.35
CA MET A 107 3.01 -6.87 3.08
C MET A 107 2.86 -7.22 4.57
N TRP A 108 2.40 -8.44 4.87
CA TRP A 108 2.32 -8.93 6.25
C TRP A 108 3.68 -9.01 6.95
N VAL A 109 4.69 -9.56 6.29
CA VAL A 109 6.03 -9.70 6.88
C VAL A 109 6.63 -8.34 7.22
N GLU A 110 6.42 -7.34 6.37
CA GLU A 110 6.86 -5.97 6.60
C GLU A 110 6.18 -5.38 7.85
N ARG A 111 4.84 -5.37 7.89
CA ARG A 111 4.09 -4.82 9.02
C ARG A 111 4.30 -5.58 10.33
N SER A 112 4.26 -6.90 10.29
CA SER A 112 4.40 -7.74 11.48
C SER A 112 5.77 -7.62 12.15
N ARG A 113 6.83 -7.30 11.40
CA ARG A 113 8.16 -7.02 11.97
C ARG A 113 8.14 -5.78 12.86
N GLU A 114 7.47 -4.72 12.44
CA GLU A 114 7.36 -3.50 13.23
C GLU A 114 6.60 -3.76 14.53
N ILE A 115 5.41 -4.38 14.42
CA ILE A 115 4.58 -4.75 15.57
C ILE A 115 5.36 -5.67 16.53
N LEU A 116 6.05 -6.67 15.99
CA LEU A 116 6.84 -7.60 16.80
C LEU A 116 8.02 -6.90 17.47
N SER A 117 8.68 -5.97 16.77
CA SER A 117 9.78 -5.18 17.33
C SER A 117 9.30 -4.31 18.49
N GLU A 118 8.19 -3.61 18.31
CA GLU A 118 7.55 -2.82 19.37
C GLU A 118 7.15 -3.72 20.56
N PHE A 119 6.46 -4.84 20.29
CA PHE A 119 6.05 -5.79 21.31
C PHE A 119 7.22 -6.37 22.10
N ARG A 120 8.38 -6.62 21.45
CA ARG A 120 9.59 -7.16 22.10
C ARG A 120 10.43 -6.12 22.84
N SER A 121 10.35 -4.86 22.44
CA SER A 121 11.18 -3.77 22.99
C SER A 121 10.47 -2.95 24.07
N ARG A 122 9.14 -3.04 24.17
CA ARG A 122 8.37 -2.34 25.21
C ARG A 122 8.86 -2.72 26.61
N SER A 123 8.99 -1.71 27.48
CA SER A 123 9.36 -1.93 28.88
C SER A 123 8.20 -2.57 29.65
N LEU A 124 8.52 -3.57 30.47
CA LEU A 124 7.60 -4.20 31.42
C LEU A 124 7.86 -3.76 32.87
N ALA A 125 8.81 -2.85 33.09
CA ALA A 125 9.31 -2.50 34.42
C ALA A 125 8.32 -1.64 35.24
N GLN A 126 7.40 -0.93 34.58
CA GLN A 126 6.46 -0.01 35.22
C GLN A 126 5.10 -0.67 35.51
N LYS A 127 5.07 -2.00 35.67
CA LYS A 127 3.85 -2.80 35.78
C LYS A 127 3.86 -3.57 37.08
N ASP A 128 2.80 -3.43 37.87
CA ASP A 128 2.59 -4.12 39.13
C ASP A 128 1.91 -5.48 38.88
N TRP A 129 2.67 -6.44 38.39
CA TRP A 129 2.12 -7.75 38.00
C TRP A 129 1.56 -8.52 39.21
N ILE A 130 0.27 -8.85 39.16
CA ILE A 130 -0.45 -9.69 40.12
C ILE A 130 -0.22 -11.18 39.82
N ALA A 131 -0.19 -11.57 38.54
CA ALA A 131 0.00 -12.95 38.12
C ALA A 131 0.69 -13.05 36.75
N LEU A 132 1.33 -14.20 36.49
CA LEU A 132 1.90 -14.55 35.20
C LEU A 132 1.46 -15.96 34.80
N VAL A 133 0.85 -16.08 33.62
CA VAL A 133 0.47 -17.36 33.02
C VAL A 133 1.41 -17.63 31.85
N ILE A 134 2.03 -18.81 31.84
CA ILE A 134 2.93 -19.26 30.77
C ILE A 134 2.34 -20.54 30.16
N ASP A 135 2.20 -20.54 28.84
CA ASP A 135 1.71 -21.70 28.09
C ASP A 135 2.51 -21.92 26.79
N GLY A 136 2.52 -23.16 26.31
CA GLY A 136 3.21 -23.57 25.09
C GLY A 136 2.22 -23.92 23.97
N VAL A 137 2.29 -23.19 22.86
CA VAL A 137 1.48 -23.43 21.66
C VAL A 137 2.32 -24.16 20.60
N PHE A 138 2.02 -25.45 20.37
CA PHE A 138 2.72 -26.26 19.39
C PHE A 138 2.15 -26.06 17.98
N LEU A 139 2.91 -25.37 17.12
CA LEU A 139 2.54 -25.14 15.71
C LEU A 139 2.98 -26.29 14.80
N HIS A 140 4.04 -27.00 15.20
CA HIS A 140 4.55 -28.20 14.54
C HIS A 140 5.18 -29.13 15.58
N LYS A 141 5.52 -30.36 15.20
CA LYS A 141 6.20 -31.33 16.10
C LYS A 141 7.45 -30.76 16.76
N ASP A 142 8.20 -29.97 15.99
CA ASP A 142 9.48 -29.39 16.41
C ASP A 142 9.41 -27.86 16.60
N LEU A 143 8.19 -27.29 16.68
CA LEU A 143 8.00 -25.84 16.84
C LEU A 143 6.94 -25.53 17.89
N CYS A 144 7.41 -25.05 19.04
CA CYS A 144 6.58 -24.54 20.13
C CYS A 144 6.80 -23.04 20.30
N VAL A 145 5.70 -22.29 20.36
CA VAL A 145 5.68 -20.88 20.72
C VAL A 145 5.31 -20.78 22.19
N VAL A 146 6.20 -20.25 23.01
CA VAL A 146 5.90 -19.97 24.43
C VAL A 146 5.24 -18.60 24.53
N VAL A 147 4.06 -18.56 25.15
CA VAL A 147 3.29 -17.35 25.38
C VAL A 147 3.29 -17.06 26.87
N ALA A 148 3.61 -15.82 27.24
CA ALA A 148 3.56 -15.33 28.60
C ALA A 148 2.54 -14.19 28.69
N VAL A 149 1.53 -14.35 29.54
CA VAL A 149 0.45 -13.37 29.77
C VAL A 149 0.54 -12.90 31.21
N GLY A 150 0.88 -11.63 31.40
CA GLY A 150 0.86 -10.98 32.71
C GLY A 150 -0.52 -10.36 32.99
N VAL A 151 -0.96 -10.46 34.24
CA VAL A 151 -2.09 -9.73 34.82
C VAL A 151 -1.49 -8.68 35.74
N ASP A 152 -1.73 -7.41 35.47
CA ASP A 152 -1.36 -6.25 36.31
C ASP A 152 -2.57 -5.68 37.06
#